data_AF-A0A9E3IRG6-F1
#
_entry.id   AF-A0A9E3IRG6-F1
#
_cell.length_a   1.000
_cell.length_b   1.000
_cell.length_c   1.000
_cell.angle_alpha   90.00
_cell.angle_beta   90.00
_cell.angle_gamma   90.00
#
_symmetry.space_group_name_H-M   'P 1'
#
loop_
_entity.id
_entity.type
_entity.pdbx_description
1 polymer ?
#
loop_
_entity_poly.entity_id
_entity_poly.type
_entity_poly.pdbx_seq_one_letter_code
_entity_poly.pdbx_strand_id
1 'polypeptide(L)'
;MKIHPLLPALFLALATSFSVRADEPPAPAAAAKPATLEDEMKAMNRAFRQLKKQIGDAAQNVSSLALVAKMQTAAGAALEFSPSMASEMPEKDRPAFIADYKVKLQAFIATLARLETALKAGDNAAATQLVTDLNGLQKADHKEFRKPMN
;
A
#
# COMPACT_ATOMS: atom_id res chain seq x y z
N MET A 1 -23.23 -10.81 -57.61
CA MET A 1 -24.35 -11.68 -58.05
C MET A 1 -24.18 -13.01 -57.32
N LYS A 2 -25.04 -13.52 -56.43
CA LYS A 2 -26.51 -13.48 -56.29
C LYS A 2 -26.86 -13.73 -54.79
N ILE A 3 -27.51 -12.77 -54.13
CA ILE A 3 -28.90 -12.76 -53.62
C ILE A 3 -29.27 -13.86 -52.59
N HIS A 4 -29.56 -13.43 -51.36
CA HIS A 4 -30.30 -14.16 -50.31
C HIS A 4 -31.75 -14.42 -50.75
N PRO A 5 -32.44 -15.46 -50.21
CA PRO A 5 -33.33 -15.25 -49.05
C PRO A 5 -33.43 -16.53 -48.16
N LEU A 6 -34.04 -16.63 -46.98
CA LEU A 6 -35.41 -16.32 -46.55
C LEU A 6 -35.51 -16.64 -45.03
N LEU A 7 -36.04 -15.71 -44.23
CA LEU A 7 -36.65 -15.91 -42.90
C LEU A 7 -37.97 -16.70 -43.08
N PRO A 8 -38.51 -17.48 -42.11
CA PRO A 8 -39.14 -16.86 -40.92
C PRO A 8 -39.21 -17.74 -39.65
N ALA A 9 -39.21 -17.14 -38.46
CA ALA A 9 -39.84 -17.73 -37.29
C ALA A 9 -40.14 -16.67 -36.22
N LEU A 10 -41.39 -16.22 -36.27
CA LEU A 10 -42.23 -15.73 -35.19
C LEU A 10 -41.87 -16.36 -33.82
N PHE A 11 -41.47 -15.55 -32.83
CA PHE A 11 -41.64 -15.92 -31.43
C PHE A 11 -42.36 -14.80 -30.66
N LEU A 12 -43.40 -15.30 -30.00
CA LEU A 12 -44.42 -14.65 -29.22
C LEU A 12 -43.88 -14.19 -27.86
N ALA A 13 -44.52 -13.15 -27.35
CA ALA A 13 -44.31 -12.44 -26.10
C ALA A 13 -43.80 -13.27 -24.89
N LEU A 14 -42.86 -12.68 -24.15
CA LEU A 14 -42.75 -12.88 -22.71
C LEU A 14 -42.57 -11.52 -22.03
N ALA A 15 -43.67 -11.02 -21.47
CA ALA A 15 -43.66 -9.93 -20.52
C ALA A 15 -42.83 -10.37 -19.30
N THR A 16 -41.72 -9.69 -19.05
CA THR A 16 -41.05 -9.71 -17.75
C THR A 16 -40.89 -8.29 -17.28
N SER A 17 -41.41 -8.06 -16.09
CA SER A 17 -41.64 -6.78 -15.45
C SER A 17 -40.36 -5.96 -15.35
N PHE A 18 -40.37 -4.78 -15.96
CA PHE A 18 -39.40 -3.75 -15.68
C PHE A 18 -39.70 -3.21 -14.29
N SER A 19 -39.16 -3.85 -13.25
CA SER A 19 -39.04 -3.22 -11.95
C SER A 19 -38.06 -2.06 -12.12
N VAL A 20 -38.61 -0.87 -12.29
CA VAL A 20 -37.95 0.39 -11.97
C VAL A 20 -37.46 0.26 -10.54
N ARG A 21 -36.20 -0.13 -10.37
CA ARG A 21 -35.48 0.16 -9.14
C ARG A 21 -35.26 1.67 -9.21
N ALA A 22 -36.00 2.38 -8.37
CA ALA A 22 -35.75 3.79 -8.12
C ALA A 22 -34.24 3.94 -7.89
N ASP A 23 -33.64 4.81 -8.70
CA ASP A 23 -32.27 5.29 -8.53
C ASP A 23 -32.24 5.95 -7.14
N GLU A 24 -31.86 5.16 -6.13
CA GLU A 24 -31.52 5.71 -4.83
C GLU A 24 -30.30 6.59 -5.09
N PRO A 25 -30.38 7.91 -4.85
CA PRO A 25 -29.23 8.77 -5.05
C PRO A 25 -28.06 8.18 -4.26
N PRO A 26 -26.87 8.05 -4.85
CA PRO A 26 -25.73 7.50 -4.14
C PRO A 26 -25.58 8.25 -2.83
N ALA A 27 -25.68 7.52 -1.72
CA ALA A 27 -25.45 8.05 -0.40
C ALA A 27 -24.18 8.91 -0.46
N PRO A 28 -24.20 10.14 0.09
CA PRO A 28 -23.04 11.03 0.02
C PRO A 28 -21.84 10.24 0.53
N ALA A 29 -20.85 10.06 -0.36
CA ALA A 29 -19.60 9.40 -0.03
C ALA A 29 -19.11 10.02 1.27
N ALA A 30 -19.14 9.24 2.35
CA ALA A 30 -18.65 9.67 3.64
C ALA A 30 -17.26 10.25 3.39
N ALA A 31 -17.10 11.56 3.62
CA ALA A 31 -15.86 12.27 3.34
C ALA A 31 -14.72 11.45 3.93
N ALA A 32 -13.85 10.92 3.06
CA ALA A 32 -12.73 10.10 3.49
C ALA A 32 -11.93 10.92 4.51
N LYS A 33 -11.82 10.42 5.75
CA LYS A 33 -11.02 11.07 6.77
C LYS A 33 -9.60 11.27 6.21
N PRO A 34 -8.94 12.42 6.46
CA PRO A 34 -7.57 12.61 6.04
C PRO A 34 -6.71 11.48 6.61
N ALA A 35 -5.87 10.88 5.76
CA ALA A 35 -5.01 9.77 6.16
C ALA A 35 -4.10 10.22 7.32
N THR A 36 -3.96 9.36 8.33
CA THR A 36 -3.07 9.60 9.46
C THR A 36 -1.74 8.87 9.29
N LEU A 37 -0.70 9.30 10.00
CA LEU A 37 0.57 8.56 10.08
C LEU A 37 0.35 7.09 10.47
N GLU A 38 -0.60 6.82 11.38
CA GLU A 38 -0.89 5.45 11.80
C GLU A 38 -1.49 4.62 10.65
N ASP A 39 -2.32 5.23 9.80
CA ASP A 39 -2.91 4.57 8.64
C ASP A 39 -1.84 4.24 7.59
N GLU A 40 -0.92 5.16 7.33
CA GLU A 40 0.23 4.92 6.43
C GLU A 40 1.13 3.80 6.96
N MET A 41 1.46 3.83 8.25
CA MET A 41 2.27 2.78 8.89
C MET A 41 1.55 1.42 8.89
N LYS A 42 0.22 1.39 9.04
CA LYS A 42 -0.59 0.17 8.91
C LYS A 42 -0.59 -0.36 7.47
N ALA A 43 -0.76 0.51 6.48
CA ALA A 43 -0.71 0.15 5.06
C ALA A 43 0.66 -0.44 4.69
N MET A 44 1.73 0.23 5.10
CA MET A 44 3.11 -0.23 4.93
C MET A 44 3.33 -1.60 5.58
N ASN A 45 2.90 -1.79 6.84
CA ASN A 45 3.06 -3.07 7.54
C ASN A 45 2.25 -4.21 6.87
N ARG A 46 1.06 -3.94 6.35
CA ARG A 46 0.27 -4.95 5.61
C ARG A 46 1.01 -5.39 4.35
N ALA A 47 1.50 -4.43 3.56
CA ALA A 47 2.28 -4.72 2.36
C ALA A 47 3.56 -5.50 2.69
N PHE A 48 4.28 -5.08 3.74
CA PHE A 48 5.50 -5.74 4.21
C PHE A 48 5.26 -7.19 4.66
N ARG A 49 4.20 -7.44 5.45
CA ARG A 49 3.85 -8.80 5.88
C ARG A 49 3.50 -9.71 4.72
N GLN A 50 2.85 -9.18 3.68
CA GLN A 50 2.59 -9.95 2.47
C GLN A 50 3.90 -10.22 1.72
N LEU A 51 4.74 -9.20 1.52
CA LEU A 51 6.01 -9.32 0.82
C LEU A 51 6.90 -10.40 1.44
N LYS A 52 7.03 -10.42 2.77
CA LYS A 52 7.80 -11.43 3.51
C LYS A 52 7.43 -12.87 3.18
N LYS A 53 6.16 -13.13 2.85
CA LYS A 53 5.67 -14.48 2.55
C LYS A 53 6.04 -14.94 1.14
N GLN A 54 6.31 -14.01 0.23
CA GLN A 54 6.48 -14.28 -1.19
C GLN A 54 7.84 -13.87 -1.75
N ILE A 55 8.68 -13.18 -0.96
CA ILE A 55 9.97 -12.64 -1.44
C ILE A 55 10.96 -13.71 -1.93
N GLY A 56 10.88 -14.93 -1.41
CA GLY A 56 11.72 -16.04 -1.85
C GLY A 56 11.28 -16.69 -3.17
N ASP A 57 10.07 -16.38 -3.67
CA ASP A 57 9.50 -16.98 -4.87
C ASP A 57 9.62 -16.02 -6.07
N ALA A 58 10.49 -16.37 -7.02
CA ALA A 58 10.70 -15.58 -8.24
C ALA A 58 9.44 -15.43 -9.09
N ALA A 59 8.52 -16.40 -9.06
CA ALA A 59 7.23 -16.30 -9.76
C ALA A 59 6.35 -15.18 -9.19
N GLN A 60 6.62 -14.74 -7.96
CA GLN A 60 5.93 -13.65 -7.28
C GLN A 60 6.66 -12.31 -7.41
N ASN A 61 7.71 -12.17 -8.23
CA ASN A 61 8.46 -10.90 -8.31
C ASN A 61 7.59 -9.74 -8.79
N VAL A 62 6.68 -9.98 -9.75
CA VAL A 62 5.75 -8.95 -10.24
C VAL A 62 4.81 -8.47 -9.12
N SER A 63 4.21 -9.40 -8.36
CA SER A 63 3.33 -9.05 -7.24
C SER A 63 4.12 -8.42 -6.08
N SER A 64 5.37 -8.84 -5.88
CA SER A 64 6.28 -8.28 -4.88
C SER A 64 6.68 -6.85 -5.19
N LEU A 65 6.95 -6.51 -6.46
CA LEU A 65 7.21 -5.14 -6.88
C LEU A 65 6.03 -4.21 -6.61
N ALA A 66 4.79 -4.69 -6.80
CA ALA A 66 3.59 -3.91 -6.44
C ALA A 66 3.48 -3.65 -4.93
N LEU A 67 3.95 -4.57 -4.09
CA LEU A 67 4.03 -4.36 -2.63
C LEU A 67 5.14 -3.38 -2.26
N VAL A 68 6.29 -3.45 -2.93
CA VAL A 68 7.38 -2.48 -2.76
C VAL A 68 6.93 -1.07 -3.10
N ALA A 69 6.23 -0.89 -4.23
CA ALA A 69 5.68 0.41 -4.62
C ALA A 69 4.69 0.96 -3.57
N LYS A 70 3.80 0.11 -3.05
CA LYS A 70 2.87 0.51 -1.96
C LYS A 70 3.61 0.97 -0.70
N MET A 71 4.68 0.27 -0.32
CA MET A 71 5.50 0.68 0.83
C MET A 71 6.25 1.98 0.56
N GLN A 72 6.78 2.20 -0.65
CA GLN A 72 7.42 3.47 -1.02
C GLN A 72 6.43 4.64 -0.95
N THR A 73 5.21 4.48 -1.48
CA THR A 73 4.16 5.49 -1.38
C THR A 73 3.82 5.80 0.07
N ALA A 74 3.56 4.79 0.90
CA ALA A 74 3.21 4.99 2.31
C ALA A 74 4.35 5.61 3.12
N ALA A 75 5.59 5.18 2.88
CA ALA A 75 6.77 5.77 3.52
C ALA A 75 7.00 7.22 3.06
N GLY A 76 6.75 7.53 1.78
CA GLY A 76 6.79 8.89 1.26
C GLY A 76 5.75 9.79 1.93
N ALA A 77 4.50 9.32 2.05
CA ALA A 77 3.44 10.04 2.76
C ALA A 77 3.78 10.24 4.24
N ALA A 78 4.39 9.23 4.88
CA ALA A 78 4.79 9.30 6.28
C ALA A 78 5.81 10.43 6.58
N LEU A 79 6.60 10.89 5.61
CA LEU A 79 7.55 12.02 5.78
C LEU A 79 6.86 13.38 6.04
N GLU A 80 5.58 13.50 5.67
CA GLU A 80 4.75 14.70 5.88
C GLU A 80 4.27 14.80 7.34
N PHE A 81 4.34 13.70 8.11
CA PHE A 81 3.84 13.65 9.47
C PHE A 81 4.96 13.77 10.51
N SER A 82 4.57 14.17 11.72
CA SER A 82 5.42 14.08 12.90
C SER A 82 5.06 12.83 13.71
N PRO A 83 6.06 12.09 14.23
CA PRO A 83 5.79 10.90 15.05
C PRO A 83 5.14 11.29 16.38
N SER A 84 4.33 10.39 16.95
CA SER A 84 3.54 10.68 18.15
C SER A 84 4.40 11.04 19.37
N MET A 85 5.58 10.44 19.52
CA MET A 85 6.54 10.79 20.59
C MET A 85 7.12 12.20 20.45
N ALA A 86 7.09 12.82 19.26
CA ALA A 86 7.59 14.19 19.10
C ALA A 86 6.83 15.18 19.99
N SER A 87 5.55 14.91 20.27
CA SER A 87 4.75 15.74 21.19
C SER A 87 5.27 15.74 22.64
N GLU A 88 5.95 14.66 23.06
CA GLU A 88 6.48 14.47 24.41
C GLU A 88 7.92 14.98 24.57
N MET A 89 8.59 15.30 23.46
CA MET A 89 9.94 15.85 23.51
C MET A 89 9.91 17.31 24.01
N PRO A 90 10.90 17.72 24.83
CA PRO A 90 11.12 19.13 25.13
C PRO A 90 11.21 19.96 23.84
N GLU A 91 10.70 21.20 23.86
CA GLU A 91 10.67 22.05 22.65
C GLU A 91 12.04 22.22 21.99
N LYS A 92 13.12 22.27 22.79
CA LYS A 92 14.49 22.36 22.30
C LYS A 92 14.97 21.11 21.55
N ASP A 93 14.46 19.92 21.90
CA ASP A 93 14.91 18.63 21.35
C ASP A 93 13.96 18.12 20.25
N ARG A 94 12.72 18.61 20.23
CA ARG A 94 11.67 18.22 19.28
C ARG A 94 12.10 18.33 17.80
N PRO A 95 12.78 19.40 17.34
CA PRO A 95 13.20 19.50 15.93
C PRO A 95 14.22 18.42 15.55
N ALA A 96 15.18 18.14 16.43
CA ALA A 96 16.18 17.11 16.21
C ALA A 96 15.55 15.70 16.16
N PHE A 97 14.57 15.45 17.04
CA PHE A 97 13.82 14.20 17.05
C PHE A 97 13.03 13.96 15.75
N ILE A 98 12.36 15.00 15.24
CA ILE A 98 11.63 14.93 13.96
C ILE A 98 12.60 14.75 12.79
N ALA A 99 13.76 15.40 12.82
CA ALA A 99 14.78 15.24 11.79
C ALA A 99 15.32 13.80 11.75
N ASP A 100 15.62 13.21 12.90
CA ASP A 100 16.11 11.82 12.98
C ASP A 100 15.06 10.81 12.49
N TYR A 101 13.79 11.02 12.84
CA TYR A 101 12.66 10.26 12.28
C TYR A 101 12.66 10.28 10.74
N LYS A 102 12.79 11.48 10.14
CA LYS A 102 12.80 11.62 8.68
C LYS A 102 14.01 10.96 8.04
N VAL A 103 15.19 11.05 8.65
CA VAL A 103 16.41 10.39 8.18
C VAL A 103 16.24 8.87 8.17
N LYS A 104 15.69 8.28 9.22
CA LYS A 104 15.45 6.84 9.30
C LYS A 104 14.40 6.36 8.30
N LEU A 105 13.34 7.14 8.12
CA LEU A 105 12.33 6.85 7.11
C LEU A 105 12.89 6.94 5.67
N GLN A 106 13.81 7.89 5.41
CA GLN A 106 14.55 7.95 4.14
C GLN A 106 15.47 6.74 3.95
N ALA A 107 16.15 6.28 5.00
CA ALA A 107 16.96 5.07 4.95
C ALA A 107 16.12 3.81 4.65
N PHE A 108 14.89 3.75 5.18
CA PHE A 108 13.91 2.73 4.85
C PHE A 108 13.53 2.78 3.36
N ILE A 109 13.19 3.96 2.82
CA ILE A 109 12.88 4.16 1.39
C ILE A 109 14.06 3.78 0.49
N ALA A 110 15.29 4.14 0.86
CA ALA A 110 16.49 3.76 0.12
C ALA A 110 16.69 2.24 0.09
N THR A 111 16.36 1.55 1.18
CA THR A 111 16.40 0.08 1.24
C THR A 111 15.31 -0.56 0.38
N LEU A 112 14.12 0.05 0.30
CA LEU A 112 13.08 -0.37 -0.65
C LEU A 112 13.52 -0.22 -2.11
N ALA A 113 14.24 0.84 -2.46
CA ALA A 113 14.77 1.03 -3.82
C ALA A 113 15.81 -0.04 -4.19
N ARG A 114 16.67 -0.43 -3.23
CA ARG A 114 17.60 -1.57 -3.40
C ARG A 114 16.85 -2.88 -3.59
N LEU A 115 15.79 -3.09 -2.81
CA LEU A 115 14.94 -4.28 -2.92
C LEU A 115 14.23 -4.35 -4.29
N GLU A 116 13.70 -3.23 -4.77
CA GLU A 116 13.11 -3.12 -6.09
C GLU A 116 14.11 -3.52 -7.19
N THR A 117 15.35 -3.05 -7.06
CA THR A 117 16.44 -3.39 -7.98
C THR A 117 16.75 -4.89 -7.97
N ALA A 118 16.86 -5.50 -6.78
CA ALA A 118 17.10 -6.94 -6.64
C ALA A 118 15.97 -7.78 -7.25
N LEU A 119 14.71 -7.41 -7.00
CA LEU A 119 13.53 -8.06 -7.59
C LEU A 119 13.49 -7.96 -9.12
N LYS A 120 13.84 -6.79 -9.68
CA LYS A 120 13.95 -6.59 -11.14
C LYS A 120 15.08 -7.40 -11.76
N ALA A 121 16.15 -7.64 -11.02
CA ALA A 121 17.26 -8.50 -11.44
C ALA A 121 16.98 -10.01 -11.26
N GLY A 122 15.87 -10.38 -10.62
CA GLY A 122 15.57 -11.78 -10.27
C GLY A 122 16.43 -12.33 -9.14
N ASP A 123 17.13 -11.47 -8.39
CA ASP A 123 17.98 -11.86 -7.27
C ASP A 123 17.16 -11.96 -5.97
N ASN A 124 16.37 -13.03 -5.87
CA ASN A 124 15.52 -13.29 -4.71
C ASN A 124 16.32 -13.59 -3.42
N ALA A 125 17.60 -13.99 -3.54
CA ALA A 125 18.48 -14.18 -2.38
C ALA A 125 18.84 -12.81 -1.76
N ALA A 126 19.33 -11.86 -2.57
CA ALA A 126 19.58 -10.50 -2.11
C ALA A 126 18.29 -9.82 -1.64
N ALA A 127 17.17 -10.03 -2.35
CA ALA A 127 15.87 -9.49 -1.95
C ALA A 127 15.41 -10.00 -0.57
N THR A 128 15.64 -11.28 -0.25
CA THR A 128 15.32 -11.86 1.06
C THR A 128 16.17 -11.25 2.18
N GLN A 129 17.46 -10.99 1.93
CA GLN A 129 18.32 -10.29 2.89
C GLN A 129 17.83 -8.86 3.14
N LEU A 130 17.51 -8.11 2.07
CA LEU A 130 17.00 -6.75 2.18
C LEU A 130 15.67 -6.69 2.94
N VAL A 131 14.79 -7.68 2.78
CA VAL A 131 13.55 -7.79 3.59
C VAL A 131 13.85 -8.05 5.07
N THR A 132 14.92 -8.78 5.38
CA THR A 132 15.36 -8.98 6.77
C THR A 132 15.88 -7.68 7.37
N ASP A 133 16.65 -6.91 6.62
CA ASP A 133 17.16 -5.60 7.04
C ASP A 133 16.03 -4.59 7.27
N LEU A 134 15.04 -4.54 6.36
CA LEU A 134 13.83 -3.72 6.50
C LEU A 134 13.04 -4.08 7.77
N ASN A 135 12.93 -5.37 8.10
CA ASN A 135 12.28 -5.83 9.33
C ASN A 135 13.04 -5.37 10.58
N GLY A 136 14.38 -5.33 10.51
CA GLY A 136 15.23 -4.79 11.56
C GLY A 136 15.00 -3.30 11.79
N LEU A 137 15.09 -2.51 10.72
CA LEU A 137 14.86 -1.06 10.74
C LEU A 137 13.49 -0.72 11.31
N GLN A 138 12.42 -1.33 10.78
CA GLN A 138 11.05 -1.05 11.23
C GLN A 138 10.88 -1.31 12.74
N LYS A 139 11.48 -2.39 13.26
CA LYS A 139 11.38 -2.72 14.69
C LYS A 139 12.19 -1.78 15.57
N ALA A 140 13.35 -1.33 15.11
CA ALA A 140 14.17 -0.37 15.85
C ALA A 140 13.47 0.99 15.90
N ASP A 141 13.07 1.51 14.75
CA ASP A 141 12.49 2.84 14.61
C ASP A 141 11.12 2.94 15.31
N HIS A 142 10.30 1.90 15.25
CA HIS A 142 9.03 1.88 15.99
C HIS A 142 9.23 1.92 17.52
N LYS A 143 10.33 1.41 18.06
CA LYS A 143 10.59 1.53 19.50
C LYS A 143 10.98 2.95 19.89
N GLU A 144 11.55 3.70 18.95
CA GLU A 144 12.13 5.02 19.21
C GLU A 144 11.16 6.17 18.94
N PHE A 145 10.29 6.04 17.92
CA PHE A 145 9.42 7.13 17.49
C PHE A 145 7.94 6.94 17.82
N ARG A 146 7.52 5.72 18.12
CA ARG A 146 6.11 5.41 18.40
C ARG A 146 5.93 5.16 19.89
N LYS A 147 4.95 5.86 20.47
CA LYS A 147 4.53 5.60 21.86
C LYS A 147 4.12 4.13 22.02
N PRO A 148 4.59 3.43 23.07
CA PRO A 148 4.12 2.09 23.38
C PRO A 148 2.60 2.12 23.59
N MET A 149 1.90 1.15 23.00
CA MET A 149 0.48 0.95 23.30
C MET A 149 0.40 0.27 24.67
N ASN A 150 -0.18 0.95 25.66
CA ASN A 150 -0.65 0.35 26.90
C ASN A 150 -1.87 -0.53 26.66
#